data_AF-A0A6A7BXX5-F1
#
_entry.id   AF-A0A6A7BXX5-F1
#
_cell.length_a   1.000
_cell.length_b   1.000
_cell.length_c   1.000
_cell.angle_alpha   90.00
_cell.angle_beta   90.00
_cell.angle_gamma   90.00
#
_symmetry.space_group_name_H-M   'P 1'
#
loop_
_entity.id
_entity.type
_entity.pdbx_description
1 polymer ?
#
loop_
_entity_poly.entity_id
_entity_poly.type
_entity_poly.pdbx_seq_one_letter_code
_entity_poly.pdbx_strand_id
1 'polypeptide(L)'
;MKITFIFIAILWVDSLNRVYRVHRELEQAKNMAGMAAVAGSERLEVQARRFYSERNMYLTGFTLFLSLVLNRTYTMVLEKLRMQAELKQLRGERSGNDKTIGKLEQAGDMGEISRLREELRKRDRDIEVLKKQSDGLSAEYKRLGDQFHVSDGTPKKKV
;
A
#
# COMPACT_ATOMS: atom_id res chain seq x y z
N MET A 1 4.89 -4.24 7.27
CA MET A 1 4.62 -2.93 7.92
C MET A 1 3.15 -2.48 7.77
N LYS A 2 2.54 -2.54 6.58
CA LYS A 2 1.15 -2.07 6.36
C LYS A 2 0.11 -2.86 7.21
N ILE A 3 0.20 -4.18 7.27
CA ILE A 3 -0.71 -5.04 8.07
C ILE A 3 -0.53 -4.80 9.57
N THR A 4 0.72 -4.80 10.06
CA THR A 4 1.03 -4.55 11.48
C THR A 4 0.58 -3.17 11.94
N PHE A 5 0.65 -2.16 11.07
CA PHE A 5 0.14 -0.82 11.35
C PHE A 5 -1.38 -0.80 11.57
N ILE A 6 -2.13 -1.52 10.73
CA ILE A 6 -3.60 -1.64 10.87
C ILE A 6 -3.97 -2.29 12.21
N PHE A 7 -3.28 -3.37 12.58
CA PHE A 7 -3.49 -4.01 13.89
C PHE A 7 -3.21 -3.07 15.06
N ILE A 8 -2.09 -2.32 15.02
CA ILE A 8 -1.75 -1.34 16.07
C ILE A 8 -2.80 -0.22 16.12
N ALA A 9 -3.30 0.24 14.98
CA ALA A 9 -4.35 1.25 14.91
C ALA A 9 -5.67 0.75 15.54
N ILE A 10 -6.08 -0.50 15.26
CA ILE A 10 -7.26 -1.11 15.88
C ILE A 10 -7.08 -1.22 17.40
N LEU A 11 -5.93 -1.70 17.87
CA LEU A 11 -5.63 -1.79 19.31
C LEU A 11 -5.62 -0.41 19.99
N TRP A 12 -5.17 0.62 19.28
CA TRP A 12 -5.20 1.98 19.79
C TRP A 12 -6.64 2.49 19.94
N VAL A 13 -7.49 2.28 18.94
CA VAL A 13 -8.92 2.66 19.00
C VAL A 13 -9.65 1.88 20.11
N ASP A 14 -9.35 0.59 20.28
CA ASP A 14 -9.85 -0.19 21.42
C ASP A 14 -9.41 0.43 22.76
N SER A 15 -8.14 0.80 22.88
CA SER A 15 -7.60 1.44 24.09
C SER A 15 -8.28 2.78 24.40
N LEU A 16 -8.61 3.57 23.37
CA LEU A 16 -9.38 4.83 23.51
C LEU A 16 -10.80 4.56 24.01
N ASN A 17 -11.50 3.60 23.38
CA ASN A 17 -12.86 3.23 23.76
C ASN A 17 -12.90 2.74 25.22
N ARG A 18 -11.87 2.01 25.66
CA ARG A 18 -11.72 1.56 27.04
C ARG A 18 -11.48 2.72 28.00
N VAL A 19 -10.56 3.64 27.70
CA VAL A 19 -10.28 4.82 28.55
C VAL A 19 -11.51 5.72 28.65
N TYR A 20 -12.22 5.94 27.55
CA TYR A 20 -13.45 6.72 27.53
C TYR A 20 -14.54 6.09 28.40
N ARG A 21 -14.71 4.76 28.33
CA ARG A 21 -15.65 4.03 29.19
C ARG A 21 -15.27 4.18 30.68
N VAL A 22 -14.02 3.95 31.04
CA VAL A 22 -13.53 4.06 32.43
C VAL A 22 -13.69 5.50 32.97
N HIS A 23 -13.45 6.52 32.14
CA HIS A 23 -13.69 7.91 32.50
C HIS A 23 -15.17 8.19 32.78
N ARG A 24 -16.06 7.71 31.91
CA ARG A 24 -17.51 7.87 32.10
C ARG A 24 -18.04 7.14 33.34
N GLU A 25 -17.58 5.92 33.59
CA GLU A 25 -17.94 5.16 34.79
C GLU A 25 -17.49 5.91 36.06
N LEU A 26 -16.29 6.51 36.05
CA LEU A 26 -15.79 7.31 37.18
C LEU A 26 -16.60 8.61 37.38
N GLU A 27 -16.97 9.31 36.31
CA GLU A 27 -17.79 10.53 36.39
C GLU A 27 -19.21 10.23 36.88
N GLN A 28 -19.82 9.14 36.41
CA GLN A 28 -21.13 8.69 36.88
C GLN A 28 -21.09 8.27 38.36
N ALA A 29 -20.03 7.56 38.79
CA ALA A 29 -19.84 7.20 40.20
C ALA A 29 -19.68 8.45 41.09
N LYS A 30 -18.96 9.48 40.62
CA LYS A 30 -18.85 10.78 41.32
C LYS A 30 -20.19 11.52 41.42
N ASN A 31 -21.06 11.38 40.42
CA ASN A 31 -22.35 12.07 40.38
C ASN A 31 -23.45 11.32 41.16
N MET A 32 -23.45 9.98 41.19
CA MET A 32 -24.40 9.19 41.98
C MET A 32 -24.02 9.14 43.47
N ALA A 33 -22.73 9.10 43.79
CA ALA A 33 -22.27 9.15 45.17
C ALA A 33 -22.07 10.61 45.59
N GLY A 34 -23.13 11.23 46.11
CA GLY A 34 -23.00 12.47 46.88
C GLY A 34 -21.88 12.33 47.92
N MET A 35 -21.18 13.44 48.17
CA MET A 35 -19.87 13.64 48.83
C MET A 35 -19.49 12.76 50.06
N ALA A 36 -20.39 11.94 50.61
CA ALA A 36 -20.22 11.20 51.86
C ALA A 36 -20.21 9.64 51.75
N ALA A 37 -20.57 9.03 50.61
CA ALA A 37 -20.80 7.57 50.58
C ALA A 37 -19.58 6.69 50.19
N VAL A 38 -18.46 7.25 49.72
CA VAL A 38 -17.32 6.44 49.23
C VAL A 38 -16.22 6.33 50.28
N ALA A 39 -16.40 5.39 51.20
CA ALA A 39 -15.39 4.98 52.17
C ALA A 39 -14.20 4.30 51.46
N GLY A 40 -13.07 5.02 51.34
CA GLY A 40 -11.68 4.53 51.20
C GLY A 40 -11.32 3.53 50.09
N SER A 41 -11.92 2.34 50.08
CA SER A 41 -11.56 1.19 49.26
C SER A 41 -11.98 1.32 47.78
N GLU A 42 -13.24 1.69 47.51
CA GLU A 42 -13.74 1.82 46.14
C GLU A 42 -13.05 2.96 45.36
N ARG A 43 -12.66 4.04 46.05
CA ARG A 43 -11.93 5.17 45.45
C ARG A 43 -10.53 4.77 44.98
N LEU A 44 -9.85 3.87 45.69
CA LEU A 44 -8.51 3.38 45.35
C LEU A 44 -8.56 2.43 44.15
N GLU A 45 -9.55 1.53 44.11
CA GLU A 45 -9.71 0.59 43.01
C GLU A 45 -10.03 1.30 41.68
N VAL A 46 -10.95 2.27 41.70
CA VAL A 46 -11.33 3.01 40.50
C VAL A 46 -10.18 3.92 40.02
N GLN A 47 -9.42 4.53 40.94
CA GLN A 47 -8.22 5.28 40.58
C GLN A 47 -7.13 4.40 39.96
N ALA A 48 -6.93 3.19 40.47
CA ALA A 48 -6.00 2.24 39.88
C ALA A 48 -6.42 1.87 38.44
N ARG A 49 -7.70 1.53 38.23
CA ARG A 49 -8.23 1.21 36.88
C ARG A 49 -8.06 2.37 35.90
N ARG A 50 -8.26 3.62 36.34
CA ARG A 50 -8.00 4.82 35.53
C ARG A 50 -6.54 4.90 35.10
N PHE A 51 -5.60 4.84 36.05
CA PHE A 51 -4.17 4.91 35.76
C PHE A 51 -3.70 3.81 34.80
N TYR A 52 -4.20 2.57 34.98
CA TYR A 52 -3.90 1.47 34.07
C TYR A 52 -4.40 1.72 32.66
N SER A 53 -5.64 2.20 32.51
CA SER A 53 -6.22 2.47 31.19
C SER A 53 -5.51 3.62 30.49
N GLU A 54 -5.19 4.71 31.20
CA GLU A 54 -4.47 5.86 30.67
C GLU A 54 -3.06 5.47 30.19
N ARG A 55 -2.28 4.76 31.03
CA ARG A 55 -0.93 4.31 30.66
C ARG A 55 -0.94 3.43 29.42
N ASN A 56 -1.86 2.47 29.37
CA ASN A 56 -1.93 1.53 28.26
C ASN A 56 -2.33 2.24 26.95
N MET A 57 -3.24 3.23 27.01
CA MET A 57 -3.61 4.05 25.86
C MET A 57 -2.43 4.88 25.33
N TYR A 58 -1.67 5.55 26.21
CA TYR A 58 -0.51 6.34 25.78
C TYR A 58 0.62 5.45 25.24
N LEU A 59 0.86 4.27 25.82
CA LEU A 59 1.87 3.33 25.33
C LEU A 59 1.54 2.84 23.91
N THR A 60 0.31 2.38 23.70
CA THR A 60 -0.16 1.94 22.37
C THR A 60 -0.18 3.12 21.38
N GLY A 61 -0.56 4.32 21.82
CA GLY A 61 -0.54 5.53 20.99
C GLY A 61 0.86 5.96 20.56
N PHE A 62 1.84 5.86 21.46
CA PHE A 62 3.25 6.14 21.12
C PHE A 62 3.78 5.14 20.09
N THR A 63 3.45 3.85 20.23
CA THR A 63 3.81 2.84 19.23
C THR A 63 3.21 3.15 17.86
N LEU A 64 1.94 3.57 17.80
CA LEU A 64 1.29 3.98 16.56
C LEU A 64 1.99 5.20 15.93
N PHE A 65 2.25 6.24 16.73
CA PHE A 65 2.94 7.45 16.29
C PHE A 65 4.34 7.16 15.77
N LEU A 66 5.13 6.37 16.52
CA LEU A 66 6.47 5.97 16.11
C LEU A 66 6.42 5.15 14.82
N SER A 67 5.42 4.27 14.65
CA SER A 67 5.25 3.51 13.41
C SER A 67 5.00 4.42 12.20
N LEU A 68 4.20 5.47 12.37
CA LEU A 68 3.95 6.47 11.32
C LEU A 68 5.21 7.27 10.98
N VAL A 69 5.91 7.78 12.00
CA VAL A 69 7.15 8.54 11.83
C VAL A 69 8.22 7.66 11.18
N LEU A 70 8.39 6.42 11.62
CA LEU A 70 9.32 5.46 11.01
C LEU A 70 8.97 5.20 9.54
N ASN A 71 7.71 4.99 9.20
CA ASN A 71 7.31 4.79 7.80
C ASN A 71 7.60 6.03 6.95
N ARG A 72 7.25 7.23 7.43
CA ARG A 72 7.49 8.50 6.73
C ARG A 72 8.98 8.82 6.57
N THR A 73 9.77 8.60 7.63
CA THR A 73 11.21 8.83 7.61
C THR A 73 11.93 7.79 6.77
N TYR A 74 11.49 6.53 6.79
CA TYR A 74 12.03 5.47 5.94
C TYR A 74 11.89 5.82 4.45
N THR A 75 10.71 6.24 4.00
CA THR A 75 10.51 6.66 2.61
C THR A 75 11.35 7.90 2.27
N MET A 76 11.39 8.90 3.16
CA MET A 76 12.18 10.12 2.95
C MET A 76 13.68 9.83 2.88
N VAL A 77 14.19 8.88 3.67
CA VAL A 77 15.60 8.47 3.64
C VAL A 77 15.92 7.76 2.32
N LEU A 78 15.05 6.87 1.84
CA LEU A 78 15.21 6.23 0.53
C LEU A 78 15.25 7.25 -0.61
N GLU A 79 14.36 8.25 -0.58
CA GLU A 79 14.35 9.35 -1.56
C GLU A 79 15.65 10.15 -1.52
N LYS A 80 16.15 10.51 -0.33
CA LYS A 80 17.44 11.19 -0.20
C LYS A 80 18.61 10.36 -0.74
N LEU A 81 18.63 9.05 -0.48
CA LEU A 81 19.69 8.17 -0.97
C LEU A 81 19.66 8.05 -2.50
N ARG A 82 18.47 7.99 -3.11
CA ARG A 82 18.32 8.04 -4.58
C ARG A 82 18.78 9.37 -5.16
N MET A 83 18.34 10.49 -4.58
CA MET A 83 18.77 11.83 -5.03
C MET A 83 20.29 12.01 -4.91
N GLN A 84 20.91 11.50 -3.84
CA GLN A 84 22.36 11.53 -3.69
C GLN A 84 23.08 10.65 -4.74
N ALA A 85 22.50 9.50 -5.09
CA ALA A 85 23.04 8.64 -6.14
C ALA A 85 22.96 9.31 -7.53
N GLU A 86 21.81 9.91 -7.86
CA GLU A 86 21.59 10.62 -9.12
C GLU A 86 22.51 11.84 -9.24
N LEU A 87 22.67 12.63 -8.16
CA LEU A 87 23.62 13.75 -8.14
C LEU A 87 25.08 13.30 -8.36
N LYS A 88 25.49 12.16 -7.81
CA LYS A 88 26.83 11.61 -8.05
C LYS A 88 27.03 11.17 -9.49
N GLN A 89 26.02 10.54 -10.10
CA GLN A 89 26.05 10.17 -11.51
C GLN A 89 26.14 11.42 -12.41
N LEU A 90 25.31 12.45 -12.18
CA LEU A 90 25.36 13.70 -12.94
C LEU A 90 26.67 14.46 -12.78
N ARG A 91 27.33 14.36 -11.61
CA ARG A 91 28.64 14.98 -11.37
C ARG A 91 29.81 14.22 -12.01
N GLY A 92 29.56 13.11 -12.72
CA GLY A 92 30.59 12.33 -13.40
C GLY A 92 31.52 11.54 -12.46
N GLU A 93 31.22 11.52 -11.16
CA GLU A 93 31.90 10.66 -10.18
C GLU A 93 31.39 9.23 -10.40
N ARG A 94 32.07 8.44 -11.24
CA ARG A 94 31.76 7.01 -11.43
C ARG A 94 31.86 6.29 -10.08
N SER A 95 30.74 6.12 -9.41
CA SER A 95 30.69 5.43 -8.13
C SER A 95 30.59 3.92 -8.37
N GLY A 96 31.68 3.20 -8.07
CA GLY A 96 31.78 1.73 -8.16
C GLY A 96 30.95 0.96 -7.14
N ASN A 97 29.70 1.38 -6.85
CA ASN A 97 28.86 0.73 -5.84
C ASN A 97 27.41 0.51 -6.32
N ASP A 98 27.28 0.06 -7.57
CA ASP A 98 26.04 -0.28 -8.27
C ASP A 98 25.15 -1.30 -7.51
N LYS A 99 25.76 -2.13 -6.65
CA LYS A 99 25.06 -3.17 -5.88
C LYS A 99 24.27 -2.66 -4.68
N THR A 100 24.59 -1.49 -4.13
CA THR A 100 23.91 -0.95 -2.95
C THR A 100 22.60 -0.25 -3.32
N ILE A 101 22.56 0.36 -4.51
CA ILE A 101 21.36 1.04 -5.04
C ILE A 101 20.31 0.01 -5.44
N GLY A 102 20.69 -1.06 -6.15
CA GLY A 102 19.75 -2.12 -6.56
C GLY A 102 19.08 -2.84 -5.38
N LYS A 103 19.78 -3.00 -4.25
CA LYS A 103 19.19 -3.57 -3.02
C LYS A 103 18.24 -2.59 -2.31
N LEU A 104 18.48 -1.28 -2.42
CA LEU A 104 17.62 -0.26 -1.84
C LEU A 104 16.34 -0.03 -2.65
N GLU A 105 16.42 -0.14 -3.98
CA GLU A 105 15.25 -0.04 -4.86
C GLU A 105 14.24 -1.17 -4.61
N GLN A 106 14.72 -2.35 -4.25
CA GLN A 106 13.90 -3.52 -3.97
C GLN A 106 13.15 -3.44 -2.63
N ALA A 107 13.56 -2.53 -1.73
CA ALA A 107 13.02 -2.45 -0.36
C ALA A 107 11.85 -1.45 -0.17
N GLY A 108 11.54 -0.62 -1.17
CA GLY A 108 10.39 0.30 -1.15
C GLY A 108 9.31 -0.09 -2.16
N ASP A 109 8.08 0.43 -1.99
CA ASP A 109 6.93 0.35 -2.94
C ASP A 109 7.32 0.64 -4.41
N MET A 110 8.45 1.32 -4.61
CA MET A 110 8.99 1.63 -5.94
C MET A 110 9.57 0.42 -6.68
N GLY A 111 10.00 -0.64 -5.99
CA GLY A 111 10.36 -1.91 -6.65
C GLY A 111 9.14 -2.58 -7.30
N GLU A 112 7.98 -2.45 -6.65
CA GLU A 112 6.70 -2.90 -7.19
C GLU A 112 6.23 -1.98 -8.32
N ILE A 113 6.39 -0.66 -8.20
CA ILE A 113 6.08 0.30 -9.28
C ILE A 113 6.98 0.09 -10.51
N SER A 114 8.28 -0.12 -10.33
CA SER A 114 9.21 -0.38 -11.45
C SER A 114 8.94 -1.73 -12.10
N ARG A 115 8.60 -2.76 -11.31
CA ARG A 115 8.18 -4.06 -11.83
C ARG A 115 6.84 -3.96 -12.59
N LEU A 116 5.86 -3.25 -12.03
CA LEU A 116 4.56 -2.99 -12.68
C LEU A 116 4.72 -2.19 -13.96
N ARG A 117 5.64 -1.21 -14.01
CA ARG A 117 5.96 -0.46 -15.24
C ARG A 117 6.57 -1.35 -16.31
N GLU A 118 7.51 -2.23 -15.97
CA GLU A 118 8.08 -3.15 -16.96
C GLU A 118 7.06 -4.20 -17.42
N GLU A 119 6.19 -4.64 -16.51
CA GLU A 119 5.08 -5.55 -16.82
C GLU A 119 4.06 -4.89 -17.76
N LEU A 120 3.71 -3.62 -17.54
CA LEU A 120 2.90 -2.81 -18.47
C LEU A 120 3.57 -2.71 -19.84
N ARG A 121 4.87 -2.40 -19.88
CA ARG A 121 5.63 -2.26 -21.12
C ARG A 121 5.69 -3.57 -21.91
N LYS A 122 5.76 -4.71 -21.22
CA LYS A 122 5.66 -6.04 -21.82
C LYS A 122 4.28 -6.27 -22.43
N ARG A 123 3.21 -5.97 -21.68
CA ARG A 123 1.82 -6.13 -22.15
C ARG A 123 1.54 -5.28 -23.38
N ASP A 124 2.03 -4.04 -23.42
CA ASP A 124 1.87 -3.17 -24.60
C ASP A 124 2.57 -3.75 -25.84
N ARG A 125 3.77 -4.32 -25.69
CA ARG A 125 4.46 -5.03 -26.79
C ARG A 125 3.68 -6.24 -27.27
N ASP A 126 3.19 -7.06 -26.34
CA ASP A 126 2.42 -8.26 -26.68
C ASP A 126 1.11 -7.90 -27.40
N ILE A 127 0.43 -6.82 -26.99
CA ILE A 127 -0.76 -6.29 -27.67
C ILE A 127 -0.42 -5.83 -29.09
N GLU A 128 0.70 -5.14 -29.28
CA GLU A 128 1.13 -4.69 -30.61
C GLU A 128 1.44 -5.88 -31.53
N VAL A 129 2.12 -6.91 -31.02
CA VAL A 129 2.39 -8.15 -31.75
C VAL A 129 1.10 -8.88 -32.11
N LEU A 130 0.17 -9.03 -31.16
CA LEU A 130 -1.11 -9.67 -31.40
C LEU A 130 -1.95 -8.93 -32.44
N LYS A 131 -1.93 -7.59 -32.44
CA LYS A 131 -2.57 -6.77 -33.49
C LYS A 131 -1.96 -7.08 -34.87
N LYS A 132 -0.63 -7.04 -34.99
CA LYS A 132 0.07 -7.37 -36.25
C LYS A 132 -0.26 -8.79 -36.74
N GLN A 133 -0.34 -9.77 -35.83
CA GLN A 133 -0.71 -11.13 -36.17
C GLN A 133 -2.17 -11.24 -36.63
N SER A 134 -3.10 -10.54 -35.96
CA SER A 134 -4.51 -10.49 -36.34
C SER A 134 -4.71 -9.83 -37.71
N ASP A 135 -4.01 -8.74 -37.99
CA ASP A 135 -4.06 -8.04 -39.27
C ASP A 135 -3.49 -8.91 -40.39
N GLY A 136 -2.36 -9.60 -40.13
CA GLY A 136 -1.77 -10.56 -41.07
C GLY A 136 -2.70 -11.74 -41.37
N LEU A 137 -3.34 -12.30 -40.34
CA LEU A 137 -4.33 -13.37 -40.51
C LEU A 137 -5.56 -12.90 -41.30
N SER A 138 -6.04 -11.68 -41.02
CA SER A 138 -7.18 -11.10 -41.73
C SER A 138 -6.85 -10.85 -43.22
N ALA A 139 -5.62 -10.43 -43.52
CA ALA A 139 -5.15 -10.25 -44.89
C ALA A 139 -5.01 -11.58 -45.63
N GLU A 140 -4.46 -12.62 -44.99
CA GLU A 140 -4.41 -13.99 -45.53
C GLU A 140 -5.81 -14.54 -45.77
N TYR A 141 -6.74 -14.36 -44.82
CA TYR A 141 -8.12 -14.79 -44.96
C TYR A 141 -8.81 -14.10 -46.13
N LYS A 142 -8.61 -12.79 -46.29
CA LYS A 142 -9.13 -12.03 -47.44
C LYS A 142 -8.52 -12.51 -48.77
N ARG A 143 -7.20 -12.74 -48.81
CA ARG A 143 -6.52 -13.28 -50.01
C ARG A 143 -7.03 -14.66 -50.39
N LEU A 144 -7.26 -15.51 -49.39
CA LEU A 144 -7.79 -16.85 -49.59
C LEU A 144 -9.25 -16.80 -50.05
N GLY A 145 -10.05 -15.93 -49.47
CA GLY A 145 -11.41 -15.62 -49.94
C GLY A 145 -11.43 -15.16 -51.39
N ASP A 146 -10.55 -14.22 -51.77
CA ASP A 146 -10.42 -13.73 -53.15
C ASP A 146 -9.97 -14.87 -54.11
N GLN A 147 -9.05 -15.74 -53.69
CA GLN A 147 -8.65 -16.92 -54.49
C GLN A 147 -9.80 -17.91 -54.68
N PHE A 148 -10.60 -18.18 -53.64
CA PHE A 148 -11.75 -19.07 -53.75
C PHE A 148 -12.89 -18.46 -54.57
N HIS A 149 -13.12 -17.15 -54.47
CA HIS A 149 -14.07 -16.42 -55.33
C HIS A 149 -13.65 -16.40 -56.82
N VAL A 150 -12.35 -16.45 -57.12
CA VAL A 150 -11.84 -16.56 -58.51
C VAL A 150 -11.89 -18.01 -59.02
N SER A 151 -11.81 -19.01 -58.14
CA SER A 151 -11.91 -20.44 -58.53
C SER A 151 -13.34 -20.95 -58.73
N ASP A 152 -14.37 -20.25 -58.21
CA ASP A 152 -15.77 -20.49 -58.55
C ASP A 152 -16.11 -19.87 -59.92
N GLY A 153 -15.48 -20.42 -60.95
CA GLY A 153 -15.87 -20.24 -62.35
C GLY A 153 -17.25 -20.85 -62.59
N THR A 154 -18.31 -20.14 -62.25
CA THR A 154 -19.64 -20.46 -62.76
C THR A 154 -19.71 -20.04 -64.24
N PRO A 155 -19.94 -20.98 -65.18
CA PRO A 155 -20.01 -20.64 -66.60
C PRO A 155 -21.21 -19.73 -66.83
N LYS A 156 -20.95 -18.55 -67.42
CA LYS A 156 -21.98 -17.63 -67.88
C LYS A 156 -22.93 -18.38 -68.83
N LYS A 157 -24.20 -18.52 -68.43
CA LYS A 157 -25.26 -19.06 -69.29
C LYS A 157 -25.44 -18.10 -70.47
N LYS A 158 -24.96 -18.48 -71.66
CA LYS A 158 -25.27 -17.80 -72.92
C LYS A 158 -26.61 -18.31 -73.43
N VAL A 159 -27.48 -17.34 -73.72
CA VAL A 159 -28.68 -17.33 -74.60
C VAL A 159 -29.62 -18.52 -74.46
#